data_AF-D1CH35-F1
#
_entry.id   AF-D1CH35-F1
#
_cell.length_a   1.000
_cell.length_b   1.000
_cell.length_c   1.000
_cell.angle_alpha   90.00
_cell.angle_beta   90.00
_cell.angle_gamma   90.00
#
_symmetry.space_group_name_H-M   'P 1'
#
loop_
_entity.id
_entity.type
_entity.pdbx_description
1 polymer ?
#
loop_
_entity_poly.entity_id
_entity_poly.type
_entity_poly.pdbx_seq_one_letter_code
_entity_poly.pdbx_strand_id
1 'polypeptide(L)'
;MYQLLVFVHILAAVVWIGGVVFIPLVLMPATRGMSQRTEVITAAGRRFRVVGWAALALGVATGLAIAYLRGVPRLLLTGELWESSWGRLFVAKVLLVGAMIALSLTHDLLLVAAGRTMRRKDASGEAVARAARYRRLSSIAAQAMGLVALAVLAVAVLLVRGLP
;
A
#
# COMPACT_ATOMS: atom_id res chain seq x y z
N MET A 1 19.76 -16.27 -10.29
CA MET A 1 18.64 -15.48 -10.85
C MET A 1 17.45 -15.34 -9.89
N TYR A 2 16.84 -16.44 -9.43
CA TYR A 2 15.68 -16.40 -8.52
C TYR A 2 15.91 -15.62 -7.21
N GLN A 3 17.06 -15.80 -6.54
CA GLN A 3 17.36 -15.08 -5.29
C GLN A 3 17.42 -13.55 -5.47
N LEU A 4 17.97 -13.08 -6.60
CA LEU A 4 18.00 -11.66 -6.92
C LEU A 4 16.57 -11.11 -7.08
N LEU A 5 15.69 -11.87 -7.75
CA LEU A 5 14.29 -11.49 -7.91
C LEU A 5 13.56 -11.38 -6.56
N VAL A 6 13.80 -12.33 -5.66
CA VAL A 6 13.28 -12.30 -4.29
C VAL A 6 13.84 -11.11 -3.51
N PHE A 7 15.14 -10.84 -3.62
CA PHE A 7 15.78 -9.68 -3.00
C PHE A 7 15.12 -8.37 -3.46
N VAL A 8 14.94 -8.18 -4.76
CA VAL A 8 14.28 -6.98 -5.32
C VAL A 8 12.82 -6.89 -4.87
N HIS A 9 12.09 -8.00 -4.82
CA HIS A 9 10.72 -8.03 -4.30
C HIS A 9 10.64 -7.57 -2.84
N ILE A 10 11.55 -8.06 -1.99
CA ILE A 10 11.63 -7.68 -0.58
C ILE A 10 12.03 -6.22 -0.44
N LEU A 11 13.02 -5.75 -1.21
CA LEU A 11 13.45 -4.35 -1.21
C LEU A 11 12.28 -3.42 -1.57
N ALA A 12 11.51 -3.76 -2.60
CA ALA A 12 10.30 -3.04 -2.99
C ALA A 12 9.28 -3.00 -1.85
N ALA A 13 9.02 -4.13 -1.19
CA ALA A 13 8.13 -4.20 -0.04
C ALA A 13 8.63 -3.35 1.15
N VAL A 14 9.92 -3.39 1.46
CA VAL A 14 10.54 -2.60 2.54
C VAL A 14 10.41 -1.10 2.27
N VAL A 15 10.70 -0.64 1.05
CA VAL A 15 10.56 0.78 0.66
C VAL A 15 9.11 1.23 0.81
N TRP A 16 8.16 0.42 0.35
CA TRP A 16 6.74 0.76 0.39
C TRP A 16 6.20 0.77 1.83
N ILE A 17 6.38 -0.33 2.58
CA ILE A 17 5.91 -0.45 3.97
C ILE A 17 6.60 0.60 4.85
N GLY A 18 7.90 0.81 4.65
CA GLY A 18 8.70 1.78 5.37
C GLY A 18 8.12 3.19 5.30
N GLY A 19 7.72 3.67 4.12
CA GLY A 19 7.12 5.00 4.00
C GLY A 19 5.69 5.09 4.56
N VAL A 20 4.89 4.03 4.40
CA VAL A 20 3.54 3.96 4.99
C VAL A 20 3.59 4.02 6.52
N VAL A 21 4.62 3.45 7.13
CA VAL A 21 4.85 3.49 8.59
C VAL A 21 5.53 4.80 9.01
N PHE A 22 6.57 5.23 8.30
CA PHE A 22 7.38 6.39 8.65
C PHE A 22 6.60 7.70 8.65
N ILE A 23 5.75 7.93 7.64
CA ILE A 23 5.00 9.19 7.54
C ILE A 23 4.11 9.42 8.77
N PRO A 24 3.18 8.52 9.15
CA PRO A 24 2.31 8.74 10.31
C PRO A 24 3.01 8.60 11.67
N LEU A 25 4.01 7.72 11.81
CA LEU A 25 4.62 7.46 13.12
C LEU A 25 5.80 8.39 13.43
N VAL A 26 6.49 8.89 12.43
CA VAL A 26 7.71 9.69 12.62
C VAL A 26 7.53 11.10 12.08
N LEU A 27 7.21 11.25 10.80
CA LEU A 27 7.16 12.58 10.16
C LEU A 27 6.02 13.45 10.71
N MET A 28 4.81 12.90 10.84
CA MET A 28 3.65 13.66 11.34
C MET A 28 3.82 14.13 12.80
N PRO A 29 4.38 13.32 13.73
CA PRO A 29 4.69 13.77 15.08
C PRO A 29 5.87 14.74 15.13
N ALA A 30 6.96 14.48 14.39
CA ALA A 30 8.16 15.32 14.39
C ALA A 30 7.89 16.74 13.88
N THR A 31 6.87 16.90 13.05
CA THR A 31 6.46 18.21 12.51
C THR A 31 5.41 18.93 13.35
N ARG A 32 5.01 18.38 14.51
CA ARG A 32 4.06 19.06 15.43
C ARG A 32 4.67 20.38 15.93
N GLY A 33 3.88 21.45 15.89
CA GLY A 33 4.31 22.79 16.33
C GLY A 33 5.10 23.59 15.28
N MET A 34 5.50 23.00 14.16
CA MET A 34 6.13 23.75 13.07
C MET A 34 5.10 24.60 12.32
N SER A 35 5.44 25.86 12.02
CA SER A 35 4.60 26.74 11.20
C SER A 35 4.35 26.17 9.79
N GLN A 36 5.34 25.49 9.22
CA GLN A 36 5.31 24.89 7.88
C GLN A 36 4.86 23.41 7.87
N ARG A 37 4.29 22.90 8.96
CA ARG A 37 3.92 21.48 9.13
C ARG A 37 3.19 20.89 7.91
N THR A 38 2.16 21.59 7.43
CA THR A 38 1.33 21.11 6.32
C THR A 38 2.11 21.03 5.02
N GLU A 39 3.01 21.97 4.77
CA GLU A 39 3.85 22.02 3.57
C GLU A 39 4.84 20.86 3.55
N VAL A 40 5.55 20.63 4.66
CA VAL A 40 6.51 19.53 4.81
C VAL A 40 5.84 18.16 4.61
N ILE A 41 4.73 17.91 5.30
CA ILE A 41 3.98 16.64 5.17
C ILE A 41 3.46 16.46 3.73
N THR A 42 2.96 17.53 3.11
CA THR A 42 2.43 17.45 1.74
C THR A 42 3.52 17.20 0.72
N ALA A 43 4.68 17.86 0.85
CA ALA A 43 5.83 17.67 -0.01
C ALA A 43 6.39 16.25 0.11
N ALA A 44 6.58 15.77 1.34
CA ALA A 44 7.03 14.40 1.61
C ALA A 44 6.03 13.37 1.05
N GLY A 45 4.73 13.56 1.31
CA GLY A 45 3.68 12.68 0.80
C GLY A 45 3.62 12.63 -0.73
N ARG A 46 3.76 13.78 -1.41
CA ARG A 46 3.83 13.84 -2.88
C ARG A 46 5.05 13.11 -3.44
N ARG A 47 6.22 13.29 -2.82
CA ARG A 47 7.45 12.62 -3.24
C ARG A 47 7.36 11.12 -2.99
N PHE A 48 6.87 10.73 -1.81
CA PHE A 48 6.64 9.35 -1.46
C PHE A 48 5.61 8.68 -2.37
N ARG A 49 4.58 9.40 -2.83
CA ARG A 49 3.61 8.83 -3.78
C ARG A 49 4.29 8.27 -5.04
N VAL A 50 5.24 9.01 -5.63
CA VAL A 50 5.98 8.54 -6.81
C VAL A 50 6.82 7.30 -6.48
N VAL A 51 7.57 7.35 -5.38
CA VAL A 51 8.42 6.23 -4.93
C VAL A 51 7.60 5.00 -4.56
N GLY A 52 6.49 5.20 -3.85
CA GLY A 52 5.55 4.19 -3.44
C GLY A 52 4.88 3.50 -4.63
N TRP A 53 4.40 4.23 -5.62
CA TRP A 53 3.85 3.61 -6.83
C TRP A 53 4.91 2.83 -7.63
N ALA A 54 6.13 3.35 -7.72
CA ALA A 54 7.24 2.63 -8.36
C ALA A 54 7.59 1.33 -7.60
N ALA A 55 7.70 1.40 -6.26
CA ALA A 55 7.94 0.25 -5.41
C ALA A 55 6.81 -0.77 -5.48
N LEU A 56 5.55 -0.32 -5.51
CA LEU A 56 4.39 -1.19 -5.63
C LEU A 56 4.37 -1.90 -6.98
N ALA A 57 4.59 -1.18 -8.08
CA ALA A 57 4.67 -1.76 -9.42
C ALA A 57 5.81 -2.79 -9.52
N LEU A 58 6.99 -2.46 -8.99
CA LEU A 58 8.13 -3.37 -8.95
C LEU A 58 7.84 -4.60 -8.08
N GLY A 59 7.20 -4.43 -6.92
CA GLY A 59 6.77 -5.51 -6.04
C GLY A 59 5.78 -6.45 -6.70
N VAL A 60 4.78 -5.92 -7.43
CA VAL A 60 3.82 -6.72 -8.19
C VAL A 60 4.51 -7.48 -9.32
N ALA A 61 5.32 -6.80 -10.15
CA ALA A 61 6.01 -7.43 -11.27
C ALA A 61 6.94 -8.56 -10.81
N THR A 62 7.75 -8.29 -9.79
CA THR A 62 8.64 -9.31 -9.21
C THR A 62 7.86 -10.43 -8.52
N GLY A 63 6.75 -10.14 -7.85
CA GLY A 63 5.88 -11.13 -7.22
C GLY A 63 5.25 -12.09 -8.23
N LEU A 64 4.78 -11.56 -9.36
CA LEU A 64 4.25 -12.35 -10.48
C LEU A 64 5.34 -13.24 -11.10
N ALA A 65 6.54 -12.70 -11.31
CA ALA A 65 7.67 -13.47 -11.82
C ALA A 65 8.08 -14.59 -10.86
N ILE A 66 8.11 -14.34 -9.54
CA ILE A 66 8.37 -15.36 -8.51
C ILE A 66 7.28 -16.45 -8.54
N ALA A 67 6.00 -16.05 -8.66
CA ALA A 67 4.88 -16.99 -8.75
C ALA A 67 4.97 -17.88 -10.00
N TYR A 68 5.33 -17.30 -11.14
CA TYR A 68 5.56 -18.03 -12.38
C TYR A 68 6.69 -19.06 -12.23
N LEU A 69 7.84 -18.65 -11.68
CA LEU A 69 8.98 -19.54 -11.45
C LEU A 69 8.70 -20.65 -10.42
N ARG A 70 7.74 -20.44 -9.51
CA ARG A 70 7.24 -21.47 -8.58
C ARG A 70 6.19 -22.39 -9.18
N GLY A 71 5.85 -22.25 -10.46
CA GLY A 71 4.90 -23.12 -11.14
C GLY A 71 3.43 -22.83 -10.80
N VAL A 72 3.11 -21.65 -10.24
CA VAL A 72 1.72 -21.26 -9.93
C VAL A 72 0.77 -21.40 -11.14
N PRO A 73 1.13 -21.05 -12.39
CA PRO A 73 0.25 -21.26 -13.53
C PRO A 73 -0.15 -22.73 -13.72
N ARG A 74 0.78 -23.67 -13.49
CA ARG A 74 0.49 -25.10 -13.56
C ARG A 74 -0.45 -25.52 -12.42
N LEU A 75 -0.17 -25.08 -11.19
CA LEU A 75 -1.01 -25.37 -10.01
C LEU A 75 -2.43 -24.81 -10.14
N LEU A 76 -2.60 -23.68 -10.85
CA LEU A 76 -3.90 -23.11 -11.18
C LEU A 76 -4.67 -24.00 -12.15
N LEU A 77 -4.00 -24.53 -13.18
CA LEU A 77 -4.61 -25.39 -14.20
C LEU A 77 -5.00 -26.78 -13.64
N THR A 78 -4.21 -27.32 -12.70
CA THR A 78 -4.48 -28.62 -12.07
C THR A 78 -5.46 -28.56 -10.89
N GLY A 79 -5.80 -27.36 -10.40
CA GLY A 79 -6.65 -27.17 -9.22
C GLY A 79 -5.93 -27.32 -7.88
N GLU A 80 -4.70 -27.86 -7.87
CA GLU A 80 -3.88 -28.09 -6.67
C GLU A 80 -3.60 -26.81 -5.86
N LEU A 81 -3.66 -25.64 -6.51
CA LEU A 81 -3.52 -24.36 -5.79
C LEU A 81 -4.61 -24.18 -4.73
N TRP A 82 -5.83 -24.67 -4.97
CA TRP A 82 -6.95 -24.50 -4.05
C TRP A 82 -6.93 -25.54 -2.92
N GLU A 83 -6.41 -26.73 -3.22
CA GLU A 83 -6.34 -27.86 -2.30
C GLU A 83 -5.18 -27.73 -1.30
N SER A 84 -4.04 -27.18 -1.75
CA SER A 84 -2.86 -27.04 -0.90
C SER A 84 -2.97 -25.89 0.10
N SER A 85 -2.52 -26.12 1.34
CA SER A 85 -2.41 -25.06 2.36
C SER A 85 -1.51 -23.91 1.90
N TRP A 86 -0.43 -24.23 1.16
CA TRP A 86 0.45 -23.24 0.56
C TRP A 86 -0.29 -22.38 -0.48
N GLY A 87 -1.06 -23.00 -1.38
CA GLY A 87 -1.79 -22.29 -2.42
C GLY A 87 -2.89 -21.39 -1.87
N ARG A 88 -3.63 -21.82 -0.83
CA ARG A 88 -4.58 -20.94 -0.13
C ARG A 88 -3.93 -19.71 0.49
N LEU A 89 -2.77 -19.87 1.14
CA LEU A 89 -2.01 -18.73 1.68
C LEU A 89 -1.50 -17.81 0.55
N PHE A 90 -1.09 -18.37 -0.58
CA PHE A 90 -0.66 -17.60 -1.74
C PHE A 90 -1.81 -16.75 -2.30
N VAL A 91 -2.99 -17.35 -2.48
CA VAL A 91 -4.20 -16.63 -2.93
C VAL A 91 -4.56 -15.53 -1.93
N ALA A 92 -4.55 -15.82 -0.62
CA ALA A 92 -4.80 -14.82 0.41
C ALA A 92 -3.81 -13.64 0.30
N LYS A 93 -2.52 -13.91 0.08
CA LYS A 93 -1.52 -12.85 -0.15
C LYS A 93 -1.85 -12.01 -1.38
N VAL A 94 -2.23 -12.65 -2.50
CA VAL A 94 -2.59 -11.93 -3.74
C VAL A 94 -3.82 -11.05 -3.52
N LEU A 95 -4.85 -11.55 -2.84
CA LEU A 95 -6.04 -10.77 -2.50
C LEU A 95 -5.71 -9.57 -1.60
N LEU A 96 -4.86 -9.77 -0.59
CA LEU A 96 -4.40 -8.69 0.28
C LEU A 96 -3.61 -7.63 -0.49
N VAL A 97 -2.74 -8.02 -1.42
CA VAL A 97 -2.03 -7.10 -2.32
C VAL A 97 -3.02 -6.32 -3.21
N GLY A 98 -4.05 -7.00 -3.75
CA GLY A 98 -5.12 -6.36 -4.50
C GLY A 98 -5.89 -5.32 -3.67
N ALA A 99 -6.28 -5.67 -2.44
CA ALA A 99 -6.91 -4.75 -1.49
C ALA A 99 -6.01 -3.55 -1.16
N MET A 100 -4.70 -3.79 -0.99
CA MET A 100 -3.71 -2.74 -0.75
C MET A 100 -3.62 -1.75 -1.91
N ILE A 101 -3.65 -2.23 -3.16
CA ILE A 101 -3.68 -1.37 -4.36
C ILE A 101 -4.97 -0.55 -4.40
N ALA A 102 -6.13 -1.19 -4.18
CA ALA A 102 -7.43 -0.51 -4.17
C ALA A 102 -7.50 0.60 -3.10
N LEU A 103 -7.00 0.32 -1.89
CA LEU A 103 -6.90 1.30 -0.81
C LEU A 103 -5.93 2.44 -1.16
N SER A 104 -4.79 2.14 -1.77
CA SER A 104 -3.81 3.14 -2.22
C SER A 104 -4.43 4.11 -3.24
N LEU A 105 -5.14 3.58 -4.24
CA LEU A 105 -5.88 4.38 -5.22
C LEU A 105 -6.95 5.24 -4.53
N THR A 106 -7.74 4.63 -3.66
CA THR A 106 -8.83 5.32 -2.94
C THR A 106 -8.28 6.45 -2.09
N HIS A 107 -7.20 6.21 -1.34
CA HIS A 107 -6.49 7.22 -0.56
C HIS A 107 -6.06 8.41 -1.43
N ASP A 108 -5.41 8.14 -2.58
CA ASP A 108 -4.90 9.18 -3.47
C ASP A 108 -6.04 9.98 -4.12
N LEU A 109 -7.10 9.31 -4.57
CA LEU A 109 -8.28 9.96 -5.15
C LEU A 109 -8.99 10.85 -4.15
N LEU A 110 -9.12 10.41 -2.89
CA LEU A 110 -9.72 11.21 -1.80
C LEU A 110 -8.86 12.44 -1.47
N LEU A 111 -7.54 12.32 -1.47
CA LEU A 111 -6.64 13.47 -1.28
C LEU A 111 -6.78 14.49 -2.41
N VAL A 112 -6.84 14.01 -3.66
CA VAL A 112 -7.06 14.90 -4.82
C VAL A 112 -8.43 15.57 -4.74
N ALA A 113 -9.48 14.83 -4.37
CA ALA A 113 -10.83 15.38 -4.20
C ALA A 113 -10.86 16.48 -3.12
N ALA A 114 -10.23 16.25 -1.96
CA ALA A 114 -10.12 17.23 -0.89
C ALA A 114 -9.40 18.52 -1.33
N GLY A 115 -8.33 18.38 -2.11
CA GLY A 115 -7.60 19.53 -2.65
C GLY A 115 -8.39 20.31 -3.69
N ARG A 116 -9.14 19.62 -4.57
CA ARG A 116 -9.99 20.24 -5.59
C ARG A 116 -11.14 21.03 -4.98
N THR A 117 -11.77 20.52 -3.92
CA THR A 117 -12.87 21.23 -3.24
C THR A 117 -12.41 22.53 -2.59
N MET A 118 -11.17 22.60 -2.08
CA MET A 118 -10.63 23.82 -1.45
C MET A 118 -10.14 24.88 -2.45
N ARG A 119 -9.81 24.49 -3.69
CA ARG A 119 -9.33 25.43 -4.73
C ARG A 119 -10.47 26.13 -5.49
N ARG A 120 -11.74 25.76 -5.28
CA ARG A 120 -12.86 26.49 -5.87
C ARG A 120 -12.96 27.87 -5.21
N LYS A 121 -13.01 28.93 -6.02
CA LYS A 121 -13.03 30.34 -5.56
C LYS A 121 -14.21 30.65 -4.62
N ASP A 122 -15.29 29.89 -4.71
CA ASP A 122 -16.47 30.00 -3.85
C ASP A 122 -16.45 28.93 -2.74
N ALA A 123 -15.44 28.97 -1.87
CA ALA A 123 -15.37 28.05 -0.74
C ALA A 123 -16.44 28.39 0.31
N SER A 124 -17.69 27.99 0.04
CA SER A 124 -18.79 28.02 1.00
C SER A 124 -18.47 27.12 2.20
N GLY A 125 -19.18 27.30 3.32
CA GLY A 125 -19.04 26.43 4.50
C GLY A 125 -19.21 24.93 4.17
N GLU A 126 -20.05 24.62 3.17
CA GLU A 126 -20.24 23.26 2.66
C GLU A 126 -18.98 22.69 1.97
N ALA A 127 -18.25 23.50 1.22
CA ALA A 127 -17.01 23.09 0.56
C ALA A 127 -15.92 22.73 1.59
N VAL A 128 -15.84 23.51 2.68
CA VAL A 128 -14.93 23.25 3.80
C VAL A 128 -15.29 21.94 4.52
N ALA A 129 -16.57 21.72 4.82
CA ALA A 129 -17.05 20.49 5.45
C ALA A 129 -16.78 19.24 4.57
N ARG A 130 -17.00 19.35 3.26
CA ARG A 130 -16.73 18.26 2.31
C ARG A 130 -15.24 17.93 2.21
N ALA A 131 -14.39 18.96 2.16
CA ALA A 131 -12.94 18.76 2.16
C ALA A 131 -12.44 18.09 3.45
N ALA A 132 -13.02 18.45 4.61
CA ALA A 132 -12.71 17.80 5.88
C ALA A 132 -13.14 16.32 5.88
N ARG A 133 -14.32 16.00 5.33
CA ARG A 133 -14.78 14.61 5.15
C ARG A 133 -13.82 13.79 4.29
N TYR A 134 -13.39 14.32 3.14
CA TYR A 134 -12.44 13.61 2.27
C TYR A 134 -11.08 13.40 2.95
N ARG A 135 -10.58 14.37 3.71
CA ARG A 135 -9.36 14.20 4.52
C ARG A 135 -9.51 13.11 5.58
N ARG A 136 -10.65 13.04 6.28
CA ARG A 136 -10.93 11.98 7.26
C ARG A 136 -10.98 10.59 6.60
N LEU A 137 -11.70 10.47 5.49
CA LEU A 137 -11.78 9.21 4.74
C LEU A 137 -10.42 8.78 4.20
N SER A 138 -9.62 9.72 3.69
CA SER A 138 -8.24 9.47 3.26
C SER A 138 -7.39 8.95 4.44
N SER A 139 -7.47 9.58 5.61
CA SER A 139 -6.74 9.10 6.81
C SER A 139 -7.15 7.67 7.20
N ILE A 140 -8.44 7.36 7.19
CA ILE A 140 -8.95 6.01 7.48
C ILE A 140 -8.44 5.00 6.43
N ALA A 141 -8.49 5.36 5.15
CA ALA A 141 -7.95 4.51 4.08
C ALA A 141 -6.45 4.26 4.25
N ALA A 142 -5.67 5.26 4.67
CA ALA A 142 -4.24 5.12 4.96
C ALA A 142 -3.98 4.16 6.13
N GLN A 143 -4.77 4.24 7.20
CA GLN A 143 -4.66 3.34 8.35
C GLN A 143 -5.02 1.89 7.97
N ALA A 144 -6.13 1.71 7.27
CA ALA A 144 -6.55 0.40 6.77
C ALA A 144 -5.48 -0.20 5.84
N MET A 145 -4.90 0.62 4.97
CA MET A 145 -3.80 0.22 4.09
C MET A 145 -2.58 -0.24 4.88
N GLY A 146 -2.20 0.46 5.95
CA GLY A 146 -1.12 0.05 6.85
C GLY A 146 -1.39 -1.32 7.51
N LEU A 147 -2.61 -1.55 8.00
CA LEU A 147 -3.01 -2.84 8.59
C LEU A 147 -2.97 -3.98 7.55
N VAL A 148 -3.49 -3.73 6.35
CA VAL A 148 -3.43 -4.70 5.24
C VAL A 148 -1.98 -5.02 4.88
N ALA A 149 -1.10 -4.03 4.86
CA ALA A 149 0.32 -4.25 4.58
C ALA A 149 1.00 -5.14 5.63
N LEU A 150 0.68 -4.96 6.91
CA LEU A 150 1.14 -5.84 7.98
C LEU A 150 0.59 -7.26 7.83
N ALA A 151 -0.68 -7.40 7.42
CA ALA A 151 -1.26 -8.71 7.10
C ALA A 151 -0.56 -9.39 5.91
N VAL A 152 -0.22 -8.64 4.85
CA VAL A 152 0.58 -9.15 3.72
C VAL A 152 1.92 -9.69 4.22
N LEU A 153 2.60 -8.96 5.11
CA LEU A 153 3.86 -9.38 5.69
C LEU A 153 3.71 -10.66 6.53
N ALA A 154 2.68 -10.73 7.38
CA ALA A 154 2.39 -11.91 8.19
C ALA A 154 2.13 -13.15 7.32
N VAL A 155 1.27 -13.03 6.29
CA VAL A 155 1.01 -14.12 5.35
C VAL A 155 2.26 -14.49 4.56
N ALA A 156 3.11 -13.52 4.21
CA ALA A 156 4.39 -13.81 3.55
C ALA A 156 5.33 -14.64 4.44
N VAL A 157 5.36 -14.41 5.75
CA VAL A 157 6.12 -15.24 6.70
C VAL A 157 5.55 -16.65 6.77
N LEU A 158 4.22 -16.79 6.87
CA LEU A 158 3.56 -18.10 6.87
C LEU A 158 3.80 -18.90 5.57
N LEU A 159 3.87 -18.21 4.42
CA LEU A 159 4.20 -18.84 3.13
C LEU A 159 5.63 -19.40 3.07
N VAL A 160 6.56 -18.84 3.83
CA VAL A 160 7.95 -19.30 3.88
C VAL A 160 8.13 -20.37 4.94
N ARG A 161 7.45 -20.25 6.09
CA ARG A 161 7.61 -21.18 7.22
C ARG A 161 6.66 -22.38 7.20
N GLY A 162 5.56 -22.30 6.45
CA GLY A 162 4.43 -23.23 6.58
C GLY A 162 3.44 -22.79 7.66
N LEU A 163 2.26 -23.39 7.67
CA LEU A 163 1.35 -23.29 8.83
C LEU A 163 1.95 -24.14 9.97
N PRO A 164 1.87 -23.66 11.23
CA PRO A 164 2.25 -24.47 12.38
C PRO A 164 1.39 -25.73 12.52
#